data_AF-A0A2R8AXJ9-F1
#
_entry.id   AF-A0A2R8AXJ9-F1
#
_cell.length_a   1.000
_cell.length_b   1.000
_cell.length_c   1.000
_cell.angle_alpha   90.00
_cell.angle_beta   90.00
_cell.angle_gamma   90.00
#
_symmetry.space_group_name_H-M   'P 1'
#
loop_
_entity.id
_entity.type
_entity.pdbx_description
1 polymer ?
#
loop_
_entity_poly.entity_id
_entity_poly.type
_entity_poly.pdbx_seq_one_letter_code
_entity_poly.pdbx_strand_id
1 'polypeptide(L)' 'MQIVETLRARIARHRQYSRTLSELKSLPMSIKTDLEILGREEQLARKAVYGA' A
#
# COMPACT_ATOMS: atom_id res chain seq x y z
N MET A 1 -5.87 13.63 24.99
CA MET A 1 -6.78 12.81 24.15
C MET A 1 -6.63 13.22 22.68
N GLN A 2 -5.42 13.02 22.12
CA GLN A 2 -5.05 13.41 20.73
C GLN A 2 -4.03 12.39 20.20
N ILE A 3 -3.04 12.06 21.03
CA ILE A 3 -1.99 11.06 20.73
C ILE A 3 -2.58 9.69 20.37
N VAL A 4 -3.59 9.22 21.11
CA VAL A 4 -4.25 7.91 20.84
C VAL A 4 -4.96 7.92 19.48
N GLU A 5 -5.55 9.05 19.09
CA GLU A 5 -6.24 9.19 17.80
C GLU A 5 -5.24 9.26 16.65
N THR A 6 -4.12 9.98 16.82
CA THR A 6 -3.02 10.01 15.84
C THR A 6 -2.38 8.63 15.66
N LEU A 7 -2.20 7.88 16.75
CA LEU A 7 -1.69 6.51 16.70
C LEU A 7 -2.67 5.57 16.00
N ARG A 8 -3.98 5.67 16.29
CA ARG A 8 -5.02 4.91 15.58
C ARG A 8 -5.03 5.22 14.09
N ALA A 9 -4.94 6.50 13.71
CA ALA A 9 -4.88 6.92 12.32
C ALA A 9 -3.63 6.37 11.61
N ARG A 10 -2.47 6.36 12.28
CA ARG A 10 -1.23 5.79 11.74
C ARG A 10 -1.33 4.27 11.55
N ILE A 11 -1.91 3.55 12.50
CA ILE A 11 -2.14 2.10 12.40
C ILE A 11 -3.13 1.79 11.27
N ALA A 12 -4.21 2.58 11.15
CA ALA A 12 -5.19 2.41 10.08
C ALA A 12 -4.56 2.58 8.70
N ARG A 13 -3.75 3.63 8.50
CA ARG A 13 -2.97 3.83 7.27
C ARG A 13 -2.01 2.68 7.01
N HIS A 14 -1.31 2.19 8.04
CA HIS A 14 -0.39 1.08 7.86
C HIS A 14 -1.10 -0.23 7.48
N ARG A 15 -2.27 -0.52 8.05
CA ARG A 15 -3.09 -1.66 7.63
C ARG A 15 -3.53 -1.54 6.18
N GLN A 16 -3.94 -0.34 5.76
CA GLN A 16 -4.30 -0.08 4.37
C GLN A 16 -3.10 -0.31 3.44
N TYR A 17 -1.92 0.18 3.80
CA TYR A 17 -0.67 -0.08 3.08
C TYR A 17 -0.37 -1.58 2.94
N SER A 18 -0.40 -2.33 4.04
CA SER A 18 -0.13 -3.78 4.01
C SER A 18 -1.15 -4.52 3.14
N ARG A 19 -2.42 -4.13 3.20
CA ARG A 19 -3.48 -4.71 2.36
C ARG A 19 -3.24 -4.41 0.88
N THR A 20 -3.02 -3.15 0.51
CA THR A 20 -2.75 -2.75 -0.87
C THR A 20 -1.51 -3.44 -1.42
N LEU A 21 -0.44 -3.54 -0.64
CA LEU A 21 0.77 -4.26 -1.05
C LEU A 21 0.51 -5.75 -1.27
N SER A 22 -0.28 -6.38 -0.40
CA SER A 22 -0.67 -7.78 -0.55
C SER A 22 -1.49 -8.01 -1.82
N GLU A 23 -2.47 -7.14 -2.09
CA GLU A 23 -3.30 -7.19 -3.29
C GLU A 23 -2.43 -7.04 -4.56
N LEU A 24 -1.57 -6.02 -4.60
CA LEU A 24 -0.63 -5.81 -5.71
C LEU A 24 0.30 -7.02 -5.91
N LYS A 25 0.84 -7.59 -4.83
CA LYS A 25 1.71 -8.78 -4.91
C LYS A 25 0.95 -10.02 -5.35
N SER A 26 -0.35 -10.13 -5.07
CA SER A 26 -1.18 -11.26 -5.46
C SER A 26 -1.60 -11.23 -6.94
N LEU A 27 -1.42 -10.09 -7.63
CA LEU A 27 -1.77 -9.99 -9.04
C LEU A 27 -0.96 -10.99 -9.90
N PRO A 28 -1.61 -11.58 -10.92
CA PRO A 28 -0.90 -12.37 -11.94
C PRO A 28 0.26 -11.59 -12.57
N MET A 29 1.34 -12.30 -12.88
CA MET A 29 2.55 -11.74 -13.48
C MET A 29 2.27 -10.97 -14.79
N SER A 30 1.35 -11.48 -15.62
CA SER A 30 0.92 -10.81 -16.85
C SER A 30 0.36 -9.42 -16.56
N ILE A 31 -0.62 -9.33 -15.65
CA ILE A 31 -1.26 -8.07 -15.25
C ILE A 31 -0.21 -7.10 -14.67
N LYS A 32 0.70 -7.60 -13.84
CA LYS A 32 1.76 -6.75 -13.28
C LYS A 32 2.70 -6.17 -14.34
N THR A 33 2.95 -6.94 -15.39
CA THR A 33 3.79 -6.52 -16.51
C THR A 33 3.06 -5.52 -17.38
N ASP A 34 1.79 -5.80 -17.71
CA ASP A 34 0.93 -4.93 -18.52
C ASP A 34 0.71 -3.57 -17.86
N LEU A 35 0.60 -3.53 -16.53
CA LEU A 35 0.45 -2.29 -15.76
C LEU A 35 1.79 -1.63 -15.38
N GLU A 36 2.93 -2.20 -15.80
CA GLU A 36 4.28 -1.73 -15.46
C GLU A 36 4.56 -1.60 -13.94
N ILE A 37 3.88 -2.41 -13.14
CA ILE A 37 4.00 -2.41 -11.66
C ILE A 37 4.92 -3.50 -11.13
N LEU A 38 5.33 -4.44 -11.98
CA LEU A 38 6.23 -5.53 -11.59
C LEU A 38 7.53 -4.98 -11.00
N GLY A 39 7.84 -5.33 -9.76
CA GLY A 39 9.01 -4.83 -9.03
C GLY A 39 8.85 -3.42 -8.46
N ARG A 40 7.69 -2.76 -8.69
CA ARG A 40 7.34 -1.43 -8.18
C ARG A 40 6.13 -1.46 -7.23
N GLU A 41 5.66 -2.63 -6.85
CA GLU A 41 4.44 -2.80 -6.03
C GLU A 41 4.54 -2.06 -4.70
N GLU A 42 5.73 -2.08 -4.08
CA GLU A 42 5.97 -1.39 -2.80
C GLU A 42 5.93 0.13 -2.93
N GLN A 43 6.58 0.68 -3.96
CA GLN A 43 6.53 2.11 -4.26
C GLN A 43 5.09 2.55 -4.56
N LEU A 44 4.35 1.77 -5.36
CA LEU A 44 2.97 2.09 -5.71
C LEU A 44 2.05 2.04 -4.48
N ALA A 45 2.16 1.00 -3.65
CA ALA A 45 1.40 0.91 -2.40
C ALA A 45 1.72 2.09 -1.47
N ARG A 46 2.98 2.48 -1.37
CA ARG A 46 3.42 3.60 -0.54
C ARG A 46 2.87 4.94 -1.05
N LYS A 47 2.95 5.17 -2.37
CA LYS A 47 2.39 6.36 -3.02
C LYS A 47 0.87 6.44 -2.85
N ALA A 48 0.16 5.33 -3.03
CA ALA A 48 -1.30 5.27 -2.91
C ALA A 48 -1.80 5.58 -1.50
N VAL A 49 -1.08 5.14 -0.45
CA VAL A 49 -1.55 5.26 0.94
C VAL A 49 -0.97 6.48 1.65
N TYR A 50 0.27 6.86 1.34
CA TYR A 50 0.97 7.95 2.02
C TYR A 50 1.16 9.19 1.15
N GLY A 51 0.90 9.13 -0.15
CA GLY A 51 1.05 10.27 -1.08
C GLY A 51 2.51 10.63 -1.38
N ALA A 52 3.45 9.73 -1.13
CA ALA A 52 4.90 9.94 -1.33
C ALA A 52 5.35 9.77 -2.79
#